data_AF-A0A522MX03-F1
#
_entry.id   AF-A0A522MX03-F1
#
_cell.length_a   1.000
_cell.length_b   1.000
_cell.length_c   1.000
_cell.angle_alpha   90.00
_cell.angle_beta   90.00
_cell.angle_gamma   90.00
#
_symmetry.space_group_name_H-M   'P 1'
#
loop_
_entity.id
_entity.type
_entity.pdbx_description
1 polymer ?
#
loop_
_entity_poly.entity_id
_entity_poly.type
_entity_poly.pdbx_seq_one_letter_code
_entity_poly.pdbx_strand_id
1 'polypeptide(L)'
;MTGAAPPAAIRSLGGRALAAVLVLALPIGCAVGPNYHRPDAVTVMPERYAGAGGEWKVATPQADLPRGPWWAIFGDAELNRLETEAAAANQDLKAASARFA
;
A
#
# COMPACT_ATOMS: atom_id res chain seq x y z
N MET A 1 59.87 31.43 -40.57
CA MET A 1 58.41 31.58 -40.34
C MET A 1 57.77 30.21 -40.40
N THR A 2 57.79 29.42 -39.33
CA THR A 2 56.98 28.19 -39.25
C THR A 2 56.74 27.90 -37.78
N GLY A 3 55.55 28.25 -37.30
CA GLY A 3 55.14 28.04 -35.91
C GLY A 3 54.90 26.56 -35.62
N ALA A 4 55.34 26.12 -34.45
CA ALA A 4 54.97 24.81 -33.90
C ALA A 4 53.53 24.88 -33.38
N ALA A 5 52.66 23.99 -33.86
CA ALA A 5 51.31 23.82 -33.34
C ALA A 5 51.33 23.08 -31.98
N PRO A 6 50.48 23.43 -31.01
CA PRO A 6 50.43 22.72 -29.74
C PRO A 6 49.73 21.35 -29.90
N PRO A 7 50.14 20.32 -29.12
CA PRO A 7 49.50 19.01 -29.17
C PRO A 7 48.05 19.10 -28.68
N ALA A 8 47.14 18.51 -29.45
CA ALA A 8 45.73 18.45 -29.13
C ALA A 8 45.49 17.70 -27.81
N ALA A 9 44.85 18.36 -26.85
CA ALA A 9 44.45 17.74 -25.59
C ALA A 9 43.44 16.62 -25.85
N ILE A 10 43.85 15.38 -25.56
CA ILE A 10 42.99 14.20 -25.63
C ILE A 10 41.95 14.34 -24.51
N ARG A 11 40.74 14.78 -24.87
CA ARG A 11 39.61 14.85 -23.95
C ARG A 11 39.17 13.41 -23.64
N SER A 12 38.99 13.10 -22.35
CA SER A 12 38.58 11.76 -21.91
C SER A 12 37.16 11.42 -22.42
N LEU A 13 37.08 10.61 -23.48
CA LEU A 13 35.81 10.15 -24.04
C LEU A 13 35.04 9.20 -23.09
N GLY A 14 35.73 8.56 -22.15
CA GLY A 14 35.18 7.50 -21.30
C GLY A 14 34.04 7.94 -20.37
N GLY A 15 34.14 9.12 -19.75
CA GLY A 15 33.11 9.62 -18.84
C GLY A 15 31.81 10.02 -19.54
N ARG A 16 31.91 10.53 -20.78
CA ARG A 16 30.75 10.95 -21.57
C ARG A 16 30.00 9.76 -22.17
N ALA A 17 30.73 8.74 -22.61
CA ALA A 17 30.14 7.49 -23.09
C ALA A 17 29.39 6.75 -21.97
N LEU A 18 29.97 6.68 -20.76
CA LEU A 18 29.33 6.06 -19.60
C LEU A 18 28.04 6.80 -19.18
N ALA A 19 28.06 8.14 -19.19
CA ALA A 19 26.88 8.94 -18.90
C ALA A 19 25.76 8.74 -19.93
N ALA A 20 26.08 8.64 -21.22
CA ALA A 20 25.10 8.40 -22.27
C ALA A 20 24.42 7.02 -22.14
N VAL A 21 25.21 5.97 -21.81
CA VAL A 21 24.68 4.62 -21.57
C VAL A 21 23.76 4.60 -20.35
N LEU A 22 24.11 5.32 -19.27
CA LEU A 22 23.28 5.45 -18.07
C LEU A 22 21.94 6.14 -18.37
N VAL A 23 21.92 7.16 -19.22
CA VAL A 23 20.68 7.87 -19.62
C VAL A 23 19.78 6.99 -20.49
N LEU A 24 20.36 6.20 -21.39
CA LEU A 24 19.62 5.24 -22.23
C LEU A 24 19.06 4.04 -21.46
N ALA A 25 19.61 3.74 -20.27
CA ALA A 25 19.14 2.66 -19.41
C ALA A 25 17.93 3.02 -18.54
N LEU A 26 17.46 4.28 -18.55
CA LEU A 26 16.25 4.64 -17.82
C LEU A 26 15.02 4.02 -18.51
N PRO A 27 14.18 3.26 -17.78
CA PRO A 27 12.96 2.72 -18.35
C PRO A 27 12.01 3.87 -18.70
N ILE A 28 11.75 4.04 -20.00
CA ILE A 28 10.72 4.95 -20.51
C ILE A 28 9.37 4.23 -20.42
N GLY A 29 8.87 4.05 -19.20
CA GLY A 29 7.57 3.46 -18.97
C GLY A 29 6.46 4.47 -19.26
N CYS A 30 5.74 4.32 -20.37
CA CYS A 30 4.46 5.00 -20.53
C CYS A 30 3.44 4.33 -19.61
N ALA A 31 2.64 5.12 -18.88
CA ALA A 31 1.49 4.61 -18.14
C ALA A 31 0.42 4.14 -19.15
N VAL A 32 0.58 2.92 -19.65
CA VAL A 32 -0.34 2.29 -20.60
C VAL A 32 -1.22 1.32 -19.83
N GLY A 33 -2.49 1.68 -19.71
CA GLY A 33 -3.47 0.89 -18.98
C GLY A 33 -4.70 1.73 -18.69
N PRO A 34 -5.88 1.09 -18.54
CA PRO A 34 -7.06 1.81 -18.13
C PRO A 34 -6.84 2.39 -16.72
N ASN A 35 -7.43 3.56 -16.48
CA ASN A 35 -7.52 4.09 -15.13
C ASN A 35 -8.31 3.11 -14.26
N TYR A 36 -7.80 2.81 -13.07
CA TYR A 36 -8.52 1.99 -12.12
C TYR A 36 -9.82 2.70 -11.72
N HIS A 37 -10.95 2.06 -12.00
CA HIS A 37 -12.26 2.45 -11.49
C HIS A 37 -12.71 1.40 -10.50
N ARG A 38 -12.89 1.80 -9.24
CA ARG A 38 -13.47 0.92 -8.23
C ARG A 38 -14.88 0.54 -8.68
N PRO A 39 -15.22 -0.77 -8.74
CA PRO A 39 -16.59 -1.18 -8.99
C PRO A 39 -17.53 -0.57 -7.95
N ASP A 40 -18.75 -0.24 -8.35
CA ASP A 40 -19.79 0.13 -7.40
C ASP A 40 -19.95 -0.97 -6.36
N ALA A 41 -20.21 -0.57 -5.11
CA ALA A 41 -20.41 -1.51 -4.01
C ALA A 41 -21.63 -2.38 -4.30
N VAL A 42 -21.37 -3.59 -4.80
CA VAL A 42 -22.26 -4.72 -5.07
C VAL A 42 -23.71 -4.32 -5.42
N THR A 43 -24.05 -4.42 -6.69
CA THR A 43 -25.42 -4.35 -7.26
C THR A 43 -26.43 -5.36 -6.67
N VAL A 44 -26.04 -6.14 -5.65
CA VAL A 44 -26.79 -7.27 -5.07
C VAL A 44 -26.69 -7.31 -3.54
N MET A 45 -26.58 -6.16 -2.87
CA MET A 45 -26.80 -6.13 -1.42
C MET A 45 -28.30 -5.99 -1.15
N PRO A 46 -28.94 -6.92 -0.42
CA PRO A 46 -30.37 -6.84 -0.19
C PRO A 46 -30.68 -5.61 0.66
N GLU A 47 -31.79 -4.92 0.36
CA GLU A 47 -32.25 -3.78 1.18
C GLU A 47 -32.45 -4.17 2.65
N ARG A 48 -32.75 -5.45 2.92
CA ARG A 48 -32.90 -6.01 4.26
C ARG A 48 -32.34 -7.41 4.33
N TYR A 49 -31.63 -7.71 5.42
CA TYR A 49 -31.23 -9.07 5.75
C TYR A 49 -32.44 -9.88 6.25
N ALA A 50 -32.39 -11.20 6.09
CA ALA A 50 -33.41 -12.10 6.63
C ALA A 50 -33.54 -11.89 8.15
N GLY A 51 -34.78 -11.79 8.65
CA GLY A 51 -35.05 -11.55 10.08
C GLY A 51 -35.18 -10.07 10.48
N ALA A 52 -35.09 -9.12 9.54
CA ALA A 52 -35.30 -7.69 9.82
C ALA A 52 -36.76 -7.28 10.14
N GLY A 53 -37.61 -8.21 10.59
CA GLY A 53 -38.96 -7.96 11.09
C GLY A 53 -39.06 -8.28 12.58
N GLY A 54 -39.84 -7.49 13.35
CA GLY A 54 -39.96 -7.61 14.81
C GLY A 54 -39.42 -6.38 15.55
N GLU A 55 -38.84 -6.55 16.74
CA GLU A 55 -38.24 -5.48 17.56
C GLU A 55 -36.86 -4.98 17.06
N TRP A 56 -36.48 -5.33 15.83
CA TRP A 56 -35.23 -4.89 15.24
C TRP A 56 -35.28 -3.40 14.88
N LYS A 57 -34.30 -2.63 15.36
CA LYS A 57 -34.14 -1.22 15.01
C LYS A 57 -33.27 -1.04 13.76
N VAL A 58 -33.54 0.02 12.99
CA VAL A 58 -32.66 0.45 11.89
C VAL A 58 -31.30 0.81 12.45
N ALA A 59 -30.23 0.19 11.93
CA ALA A 59 -28.87 0.49 12.34
C ALA A 59 -28.47 1.89 11.87
N THR A 60 -27.85 2.68 12.75
CA THR A 60 -27.16 3.92 12.38
C THR A 60 -25.68 3.58 12.22
N PRO A 61 -25.12 3.59 11.00
CA PRO A 61 -23.71 3.26 10.80
C PRO A 61 -22.82 4.22 11.58
N GLN A 62 -21.87 3.68 12.33
CA GLN A 62 -20.87 4.48 13.04
C GLN A 62 -19.48 4.20 12.47
N ALA A 63 -19.37 4.23 11.13
CA ALA A 63 -18.12 3.95 10.42
C ALA A 63 -17.00 4.95 10.78
N ASP A 64 -17.37 6.12 11.29
CA ASP A 64 -16.46 7.19 11.70
C ASP A 64 -15.84 6.97 13.08
N LEU A 65 -16.36 6.01 13.87
CA LEU A 65 -15.76 5.67 15.15
C LEU A 65 -14.50 4.81 14.96
N PRO A 66 -13.43 5.07 15.74
CA PRO A 66 -12.29 4.15 15.81
C PRO A 66 -12.79 2.76 16.18
N ARG A 67 -12.54 1.78 15.30
CA ARG A 67 -13.06 0.42 15.50
C ARG A 67 -12.52 -0.28 16.76
N GLY A 68 -11.43 0.25 17.34
CA GLY A 68 -10.97 -0.03 18.70
C GLY A 68 -10.87 -1.51 19.09
N PRO A 69 -10.68 -1.81 20.38
CA PRO A 69 -10.88 -3.14 20.92
C PRO A 69 -12.39 -3.40 21.03
N TRP A 70 -13.02 -3.88 19.96
CA TRP A 70 -14.48 -4.07 19.89
C TRP A 70 -15.03 -4.96 21.03
N TRP A 71 -14.21 -5.87 21.55
CA TRP A 71 -14.53 -6.76 22.66
C TRP A 71 -14.60 -6.06 24.03
N ALA A 72 -14.03 -4.85 24.16
CA ALA A 72 -13.98 -4.14 25.44
C ALA A 72 -15.38 -3.77 25.97
N ILE A 73 -16.40 -3.73 25.10
CA ILE A 73 -17.80 -3.49 25.48
C ILE A 73 -18.35 -4.53 26.45
N PHE A 74 -17.74 -5.73 26.51
CA PHE A 74 -18.15 -6.79 27.44
C PHE A 74 -17.67 -6.54 28.87
N GLY A 75 -16.72 -5.61 29.08
CA GLY A 75 -16.18 -5.31 30.40
C GLY A 75 -15.39 -6.47 31.04
N ASP A 76 -14.95 -7.44 30.23
CA ASP A 76 -14.22 -8.61 30.70
C ASP A 76 -12.70 -8.35 30.67
N ALA A 77 -12.10 -8.29 31.86
CA ALA A 77 -10.67 -8.03 32.02
C ALA A 77 -9.79 -9.19 31.52
N GLU A 78 -10.26 -10.43 31.64
CA GLU A 78 -9.52 -11.60 31.16
C GLU A 78 -9.55 -11.64 29.63
N LEU A 79 -10.71 -11.36 29.02
CA LEU A 79 -10.80 -11.22 27.57
C LEU A 79 -9.86 -10.13 27.04
N ASN A 80 -9.82 -8.97 27.69
CA ASN A 80 -8.90 -7.89 27.32
C ASN A 80 -7.42 -8.31 27.38
N ARG A 81 -7.05 -9.08 28.41
CA ARG A 81 -5.69 -9.63 28.55
C ARG A 81 -5.38 -10.62 27.43
N LEU A 82 -6.28 -11.56 27.17
CA LEU A 82 -6.12 -12.59 26.14
C LEU A 82 -5.99 -12.00 24.74
N GLU A 83 -6.82 -11.02 24.38
CA GLU A 83 -6.75 -10.36 23.07
C GLU A 83 -5.43 -9.59 22.89
N THR A 84 -4.94 -8.95 23.96
CA THR A 84 -3.64 -8.26 23.96
C THR A 84 -2.48 -9.25 23.74
N GLU A 85 -2.50 -10.37 24.45
CA GLU A 85 -1.48 -11.42 24.31
C GLU A 85 -1.53 -12.08 22.93
N ALA A 86 -2.74 -12.37 22.43
CA ALA A 86 -2.95 -12.93 21.10
C ALA A 86 -2.38 -12.00 20.03
N ALA A 87 -2.71 -10.70 20.05
CA ALA A 87 -2.21 -9.74 19.07
C ALA A 87 -0.66 -9.65 19.05
N ALA A 88 0.00 -9.77 20.21
CA ALA A 88 1.46 -9.70 20.31
C ALA A 88 2.17 -11.03 19.94
N ALA A 89 1.57 -12.17 20.27
CA ALA A 89 2.20 -13.49 20.16
C ALA A 89 1.81 -14.27 18.89
N ASN A 90 0.77 -13.86 18.16
CA ASN A 90 0.25 -14.59 17.01
C ASN A 90 1.26 -14.61 15.83
N GLN A 91 1.66 -15.82 15.44
CA GLN A 91 2.66 -16.04 14.38
C GLN A 91 2.08 -15.83 12.97
N ASP A 92 0.77 -16.05 12.78
CA ASP A 92 0.11 -15.76 11.50
C ASP A 92 0.07 -14.25 11.25
N LEU A 93 -0.18 -13.44 12.29
CA LEU A 93 -0.10 -11.97 12.20
C LEU A 93 1.32 -11.50 11.85
N LYS A 94 2.35 -12.10 12.45
CA LYS A 94 3.76 -11.81 12.14
C LYS A 94 4.13 -12.22 10.71
N ALA A 95 3.68 -13.39 10.27
CA ALA A 95 3.89 -13.83 8.90
C ALA A 95 3.16 -12.95 7.89
N ALA A 96 1.93 -12.51 8.20
CA ALA A 96 1.17 -11.59 7.36
C ALA A 96 1.86 -10.23 7.24
N SER A 97 2.34 -9.63 8.35
CA SER A 97 3.05 -8.34 8.31
C SER A 97 4.36 -8.43 7.51
N ALA A 98 5.10 -9.54 7.66
CA ALA A 98 6.33 -9.77 6.91
C ALA A 98 6.13 -9.84 5.38
N ARG A 99 4.92 -10.16 4.89
CA ARG A 99 4.62 -10.15 3.44
C ARG A 99 4.54 -8.74 2.84
N PHE A 100 4.38 -7.70 3.67
CA PHE A 100 4.26 -6.31 3.24
C PHE A 100 5.53 -5.48 3.47
N ALA A 101 6.51 -6.03 4.19
CA ALA A 101 7.76 -5.35 4.57
C ALA A 101 8.84 -5.43 3.48
#